data_AF-A0A0L8M5Y7-F1
#
_entry.id   AF-A0A0L8M5Y7-F1
#
_cell.length_a   1.000
_cell.length_b   1.000
_cell.length_c   1.000
_cell.angle_alpha   90.00
_cell.angle_beta   90.00
_cell.angle_gamma   90.00
#
_symmetry.space_group_name_H-M   'P 1'
#
loop_
_entity.id
_entity.type
_entity.pdbx_description
1 polymer ?
#
loop_
_entity_poly.entity_id
_entity_poly.type
_entity_poly.pdbx_seq_one_letter_code
_entity_poly.pdbx_strand_id
1 'polypeptide(L)'
;MAAAGSESVTASGSRPVSGWSPSAGPPFAQSPHSIWWPVNSYSPVLRNKVDDADGGTAALIFEVWTYESMTTPGWKMDLDGAGPNGRLVSPFVPVGSNAEVTVDYGILGKTESAYLMRTQAYDGTLYEDGWSPWTPFYVQP
;
A
#
# COMPACT_ATOMS: atom_id res chain seq x y z
N MET A 1 -22.24 11.33 -41.30
CA MET A 1 -22.21 9.99 -40.68
C MET A 1 -20.79 9.72 -40.25
N ALA A 2 -20.64 9.18 -39.04
CA ALA A 2 -19.41 9.05 -38.26
C ALA A 2 -18.43 7.99 -38.81
N ALA A 3 -17.15 8.11 -38.43
CA ALA A 3 -16.51 7.15 -37.52
C ALA A 3 -15.10 7.66 -37.15
N ALA A 4 -14.93 8.04 -35.89
CA ALA A 4 -13.63 8.23 -35.27
C ALA A 4 -12.93 6.87 -35.23
N GLY A 5 -11.67 6.83 -35.67
CA GLY A 5 -10.79 5.69 -35.45
C GLY A 5 -10.70 5.44 -33.96
N SER A 6 -11.33 4.37 -33.49
CA SER A 6 -11.13 3.89 -32.14
C SER A 6 -9.88 3.01 -32.21
N GLU A 7 -8.75 3.63 -31.89
CA GLU A 7 -7.52 2.93 -31.57
C GLU A 7 -7.83 1.87 -30.50
N SER A 8 -7.87 0.62 -30.94
CA SER A 8 -7.79 -0.53 -30.05
C SER A 8 -6.42 -0.50 -29.40
N VAL A 9 -6.30 0.22 -28.29
CA VAL A 9 -5.25 -0.03 -27.31
C VAL A 9 -5.65 -1.31 -26.59
N THR A 10 -5.36 -2.44 -27.22
CA THR A 10 -5.24 -3.70 -26.49
C THR A 10 -4.10 -3.45 -25.51
N ALA A 11 -4.42 -3.25 -24.23
CA ALA A 11 -3.41 -3.29 -23.18
C ALA A 11 -2.92 -4.74 -23.08
N SER A 12 -2.02 -5.13 -23.99
CA SER A 12 -1.24 -6.36 -23.94
C SER A 12 0.02 -6.16 -23.07
N GLY A 13 -0.14 -5.44 -21.96
CA GLY A 13 0.86 -5.35 -20.89
C GLY A 13 0.56 -6.40 -19.82
N SER A 14 1.60 -6.97 -19.24
CA SER A 14 1.56 -7.61 -17.93
C SER A 14 0.90 -6.66 -16.92
N ARG A 15 0.13 -7.22 -15.98
CA ARG A 15 -0.45 -6.41 -14.91
C ARG A 15 0.67 -5.95 -13.97
N PRO A 16 0.55 -4.74 -13.39
CA PRO A 16 1.50 -4.30 -12.39
C PRO A 16 1.39 -5.18 -11.15
N VAL A 17 2.51 -5.35 -10.44
CA VAL A 17 2.58 -6.15 -9.22
C VAL A 17 3.22 -5.34 -8.11
N SER A 18 2.61 -5.39 -6.93
CA SER A 18 3.21 -4.81 -5.73
C SER A 18 4.22 -5.78 -5.11
N GLY A 19 5.22 -5.22 -4.43
CA GLY A 19 6.25 -5.99 -3.77
C GLY A 19 5.69 -6.88 -2.67
N TRP A 20 6.42 -7.93 -2.34
CA TRP A 20 5.99 -8.92 -1.35
C TRP A 20 6.37 -8.59 0.09
N SER A 21 7.08 -7.48 0.29
CA SER A 21 7.56 -7.06 1.62
C SER A 21 7.26 -5.58 1.86
N PRO A 22 5.99 -5.23 2.08
CA PRO A 22 5.64 -3.93 2.63
C PRO A 22 6.44 -3.65 3.91
N SER A 23 6.77 -2.38 4.14
CA SER A 23 7.46 -1.90 5.34
C SER A 23 6.79 -0.63 5.88
N ALA A 24 6.87 -0.43 7.20
CA ALA A 24 6.34 0.76 7.87
C ALA A 24 7.43 1.43 8.70
N GLY A 25 7.35 2.75 8.84
CA GLY A 25 8.32 3.54 9.58
C GLY A 25 7.89 4.99 9.80
N PRO A 26 8.79 5.86 10.28
CA PRO A 26 10.15 5.56 10.75
C PRO A 26 10.17 4.60 11.95
N PRO A 27 11.24 3.81 12.16
CA PRO A 27 12.54 3.89 11.49
C PRO A 27 12.69 3.08 10.20
N PHE A 28 11.65 2.38 9.73
CA PHE A 28 11.78 1.36 8.67
C PHE A 28 12.83 0.30 9.02
N ALA A 29 12.80 -0.15 10.26
CA ALA A 29 13.58 -1.28 10.73
C ALA A 29 12.63 -2.26 11.43
N GLN A 30 12.52 -3.47 10.87
CA GLN A 30 11.74 -4.55 11.46
C GLN A 30 12.42 -5.05 12.74
N SER A 31 11.63 -5.43 13.75
CA SER A 31 12.15 -5.96 15.01
C SER A 31 12.98 -7.23 14.79
N PRO A 32 14.15 -7.38 15.46
CA PRO A 32 14.95 -8.60 15.34
C PRO A 32 14.14 -9.84 15.71
N HIS A 33 14.20 -10.88 14.87
CA HIS A 33 13.49 -12.16 15.08
C HIS A 33 11.95 -12.04 15.16
N SER A 34 11.37 -10.98 14.62
CA SER A 34 9.93 -10.73 14.64
C SER A 34 9.44 -10.22 13.30
N ILE A 35 8.16 -10.40 12.99
CA ILE A 35 7.53 -9.90 11.75
C ILE A 35 7.05 -8.44 11.86
N TRP A 36 7.17 -7.85 13.05
CA TRP A 36 6.60 -6.56 13.38
C TRP A 36 7.53 -5.39 13.01
N TRP A 37 6.95 -4.37 12.38
CA TRP A 37 7.58 -3.07 12.18
C TRP A 37 7.19 -2.11 13.31
N PRO A 38 8.08 -1.79 14.26
CA PRO A 38 7.84 -0.68 15.19
C PRO A 38 7.82 0.64 14.42
N VAL A 39 6.85 1.50 14.71
CA VAL A 39 6.71 2.81 14.08
C VAL A 39 6.65 3.89 15.15
N ASN A 40 7.70 4.71 15.21
CA ASN A 40 7.89 5.71 16.26
C ASN A 40 7.47 7.09 15.75
N SER A 41 6.22 7.18 15.30
CA SER A 41 5.65 8.41 14.73
C SER A 41 4.13 8.38 14.79
N TYR A 42 3.52 9.50 15.15
CA TYR A 42 2.08 9.74 15.00
C TYR A 42 1.64 9.97 13.54
N SER A 43 2.60 10.14 12.64
CA SER A 43 2.40 10.21 11.18
C SER A 43 3.23 9.10 10.54
N PRO A 44 2.75 7.85 10.61
CA PRO A 44 3.49 6.72 10.07
C PRO A 44 3.57 6.81 8.55
N VAL A 45 4.70 6.38 8.01
CA VAL A 45 4.94 6.25 6.58
C VAL A 45 4.89 4.77 6.22
N LEU A 46 4.06 4.43 5.24
CA LEU A 46 3.92 3.09 4.69
C LEU A 46 4.63 3.04 3.35
N ARG A 47 5.33 1.93 3.10
CA ARG A 47 6.17 1.78 1.93
C ARG A 47 6.08 0.38 1.38
N ASN A 48 6.09 0.26 0.06
CA ASN A 48 6.37 -1.01 -0.59
C ASN A 48 7.02 -0.75 -1.97
N LYS A 49 7.66 -1.77 -2.51
CA LYS A 49 8.30 -1.70 -3.83
C LYS A 49 7.27 -1.95 -4.92
N VAL A 50 7.43 -1.32 -6.08
CA VAL A 50 6.73 -1.73 -7.31
C VAL A 50 7.57 -2.79 -8.00
N ASP A 51 7.04 -4.01 -8.12
CA ASP A 51 7.65 -5.14 -8.80
C ASP A 51 6.86 -5.46 -10.09
N ASP A 52 6.64 -4.47 -10.95
CA ASP A 52 6.05 -4.70 -12.27
C ASP A 52 7.11 -5.23 -13.27
N ALA A 53 6.72 -6.15 -14.14
CA ALA A 53 7.63 -6.84 -15.06
C ALA A 53 7.89 -6.04 -16.36
N ASP A 54 6.99 -5.12 -16.72
CA ASP A 54 7.03 -4.42 -18.01
C ASP A 54 7.83 -3.12 -17.99
N GLY A 55 8.38 -2.73 -16.83
CA GLY A 55 9.30 -1.61 -16.70
C GLY A 55 8.64 -0.23 -16.76
N GLY A 56 7.32 -0.17 -16.54
CA GLY A 56 6.55 1.07 -16.53
C GLY A 56 6.66 1.85 -15.21
N THR A 57 5.65 2.70 -14.97
CA THR A 57 5.44 3.33 -13.66
C THR A 57 4.13 2.80 -13.08
N ALA A 58 4.11 2.55 -11.76
CA ALA A 58 2.88 2.21 -11.06
C ALA A 58 2.76 2.99 -9.76
N ALA A 59 1.53 3.25 -9.35
CA ALA A 59 1.20 3.67 -8.00
C ALA A 59 0.88 2.43 -7.15
N LEU A 60 1.13 2.53 -5.85
CA LEU A 60 0.67 1.54 -4.88
C LEU A 60 -0.47 2.11 -4.05
N ILE A 61 -1.49 1.28 -3.89
CA ILE A 61 -2.66 1.56 -3.08
C ILE A 61 -2.44 0.85 -1.75
N PHE A 62 -2.47 1.59 -0.66
CA PHE A 62 -2.24 1.11 0.69
C PHE A 62 -3.58 0.96 1.43
N GLU A 63 -3.75 -0.22 2.03
CA GLU A 63 -4.82 -0.48 2.99
C GLU A 63 -4.21 -0.75 4.36
N VAL A 64 -4.87 -0.23 5.39
CA VAL A 64 -4.54 -0.53 6.79
C VAL A 64 -5.78 -1.05 7.49
N TRP A 65 -5.58 -2.06 8.33
CA TRP A 65 -6.59 -2.70 9.14
C TRP A 65 -6.09 -2.81 10.58
N THR A 66 -6.99 -2.87 11.55
CA THR A 66 -6.58 -3.24 12.91
C THR A 66 -6.09 -4.69 12.94
N TYR A 67 -5.07 -4.93 13.75
CA TYR A 67 -4.56 -6.27 13.93
C TYR A 67 -5.47 -7.08 14.87
N GLU A 68 -6.01 -8.17 14.36
CA GLU A 68 -6.56 -9.26 15.18
C GLU A 68 -5.69 -10.51 15.03
N SER A 69 -5.43 -10.93 13.79
CA SER A 69 -4.47 -11.98 13.44
C SER A 69 -3.96 -11.82 12.00
N MET A 70 -2.86 -12.47 11.65
CA MET A 70 -2.30 -12.47 10.28
C MET A 70 -3.25 -13.03 9.22
N THR A 71 -4.20 -13.89 9.60
CA THR A 71 -5.15 -14.53 8.67
C THR A 71 -6.53 -13.88 8.68
N THR A 72 -6.86 -13.19 9.77
CA THR A 72 -8.15 -12.53 9.97
C THR A 72 -7.86 -11.10 10.46
N PRO A 73 -7.79 -10.11 9.56
CA PRO A 73 -7.69 -8.71 9.95
C PRO A 73 -9.00 -8.25 10.62
N GLY A 74 -8.92 -7.23 11.47
CA GLY A 74 -10.08 -6.67 12.16
C GLY A 74 -10.91 -5.75 11.29
N TRP A 75 -11.02 -4.46 11.66
CA TRP A 75 -11.73 -3.47 10.86
C TRP A 75 -10.76 -2.63 10.03
N LYS A 76 -11.22 -2.18 8.86
CA LYS A 76 -10.43 -1.36 7.93
C LYS A 76 -10.38 0.09 8.39
N MET A 77 -9.18 0.65 8.46
CA MET A 77 -8.95 2.05 8.80
C MET A 77 -9.45 2.98 7.69
N ASP A 78 -9.99 4.13 8.08
CA ASP A 78 -10.22 5.26 7.18
C ASP A 78 -8.94 6.11 7.16
N LEU A 79 -8.17 6.02 6.07
CA LEU A 79 -6.88 6.68 5.96
C LEU A 79 -6.92 8.06 5.31
N ASP A 80 -8.00 8.40 4.60
CA ASP A 80 -8.13 9.62 3.81
C ASP A 80 -9.29 10.52 4.27
N GLY A 81 -10.07 10.07 5.26
CA GLY A 81 -11.23 10.80 5.79
C GLY A 81 -12.42 10.84 4.84
N ALA A 82 -12.38 10.07 3.73
CA ALA A 82 -13.47 9.98 2.77
C ALA A 82 -14.54 8.98 3.18
N GLY A 83 -14.35 8.26 4.30
CA GLY A 83 -15.32 7.37 4.92
C GLY A 83 -14.77 5.98 5.23
N PRO A 84 -15.63 5.07 5.71
CA PRO A 84 -15.19 3.71 6.01
C PRO A 84 -14.59 3.10 4.73
N ASN A 85 -13.37 2.58 4.84
CA ASN A 85 -12.55 2.01 3.77
C ASN A 85 -11.59 2.95 3.02
N GLY A 86 -11.31 4.15 3.54
CA GLY A 86 -10.29 5.06 3.00
C GLY A 86 -8.95 4.36 2.69
N ARG A 87 -8.35 4.68 1.54
CA ARG A 87 -7.09 4.09 1.07
C ARG A 87 -6.15 5.23 0.71
N LEU A 88 -4.85 5.04 0.90
CA LEU A 88 -3.87 5.99 0.38
C LEU A 88 -3.28 5.46 -0.91
N VAL A 89 -3.17 6.33 -1.91
CA VAL A 89 -2.55 5.99 -3.19
C VAL A 89 -1.26 6.79 -3.30
N SER A 90 -0.15 6.11 -3.55
CA SER A 90 1.12 6.79 -3.78
C SER A 90 1.13 7.55 -5.11
N PRO A 91 2.06 8.48 -5.31
CA PRO A 91 2.44 8.90 -6.65
C PRO A 91 2.86 7.70 -7.51
N PHE A 92 2.77 7.84 -8.84
CA PHE A 92 3.35 6.89 -9.77
C PHE A 92 4.88 6.92 -9.65
N VAL A 93 5.48 5.76 -9.40
CA VAL A 93 6.93 5.60 -9.32
C VAL A 93 7.41 4.57 -10.35
N PRO A 94 8.66 4.67 -10.82
CA PRO A 94 9.24 3.66 -11.68
C PRO A 94 9.28 2.30 -11.00
N VAL A 95 9.13 1.22 -11.78
CA VAL A 95 9.43 -0.14 -11.34
C VAL A 95 10.78 -0.23 -10.66
N GLY A 96 10.87 -1.06 -9.63
CA GLY A 96 12.09 -1.19 -8.84
C GLY A 96 12.16 -0.20 -7.67
N SER A 97 11.38 0.87 -7.72
CA SER A 97 11.38 1.94 -6.72
C SER A 97 10.41 1.67 -5.57
N ASN A 98 10.66 2.34 -4.45
CA ASN A 98 9.72 2.37 -3.34
C ASN A 98 8.63 3.41 -3.62
N ALA A 99 7.38 2.96 -3.56
CA ALA A 99 6.22 3.81 -3.42
C ALA A 99 5.95 4.02 -1.93
N GLU A 100 5.62 5.25 -1.54
CA GLU A 100 5.42 5.65 -0.15
C GLU A 100 4.16 6.49 0.00
N VAL A 101 3.50 6.35 1.15
CA VAL A 101 2.41 7.23 1.59
C VAL A 101 2.64 7.59 3.05
N THR A 102 2.38 8.86 3.38
CA THR A 102 2.33 9.32 4.77
C THR A 102 0.89 9.28 5.24
N VAL A 103 0.64 8.62 6.36
CA VAL A 103 -0.66 8.66 7.01
C VAL A 103 -0.74 9.91 7.85
N ASP A 104 -1.83 10.66 7.70
CA ASP A 104 -2.02 11.91 8.42
C ASP A 104 -2.05 11.71 9.93
N TYR A 105 -1.60 12.75 10.63
CA TYR A 105 -1.45 12.75 12.08
C TYR A 105 -2.75 12.34 12.78
N GLY A 106 -2.63 11.36 13.69
CA GLY A 106 -3.71 10.95 14.56
C GLY A 106 -4.79 10.10 13.89
N ILE A 107 -4.61 9.68 12.63
CA ILE A 107 -5.43 8.61 12.03
C ILE A 107 -5.04 7.26 12.64
N LEU A 108 -3.74 6.98 12.66
CA LEU A 108 -3.17 5.79 13.29
C LEU A 108 -2.46 6.22 14.56
N GLY A 109 -2.47 5.35 15.59
CA GLY A 109 -1.67 5.59 16.77
C GLY A 109 -2.18 6.71 17.69
N LYS A 110 -3.49 7.01 17.72
CA LYS A 110 -4.06 7.81 18.83
C LYS A 110 -3.72 7.20 20.21
N THR A 111 -3.51 5.89 20.23
CA THR A 111 -2.98 5.08 21.32
C THR A 111 -1.97 4.09 20.73
N GLU A 112 -1.09 3.52 21.55
CA GLU A 112 -0.21 2.44 21.10
C GLU A 112 -1.06 1.29 20.53
N SER A 113 -0.86 0.94 19.26
CA SER A 113 -1.80 0.08 18.55
C SER A 113 -1.16 -0.73 17.43
N ALA A 114 -1.66 -1.95 17.29
CA ALA A 114 -1.22 -2.92 16.30
C ALA A 114 -2.11 -2.86 15.05
N TYR A 115 -1.49 -2.89 13.89
CA TYR A 115 -2.15 -2.81 12.60
C TYR A 115 -1.57 -3.81 11.61
N LEU A 116 -2.35 -4.07 10.56
CA LEU A 116 -1.94 -4.80 9.37
C LEU A 116 -2.03 -3.88 8.18
N MET A 117 -1.04 -3.94 7.29
CA MET A 117 -1.12 -3.30 5.99
C MET A 117 -0.89 -4.27 4.84
N ARG A 118 -1.38 -3.87 3.67
CA ARG A 118 -1.12 -4.53 2.39
C ARG A 118 -1.21 -3.50 1.28
N THR A 119 -0.68 -3.85 0.11
CA THR A 119 -0.69 -3.00 -1.07
C THR A 119 -1.28 -3.71 -2.28
N GLN A 120 -1.75 -2.91 -3.24
CA GLN A 120 -2.14 -3.35 -4.58
C GLN A 120 -1.56 -2.37 -5.59
N ALA A 121 -1.00 -2.85 -6.69
CA ALA A 121 -0.44 -1.97 -7.73
C ALA A 121 -1.50 -1.49 -8.74
N TYR A 122 -1.29 -0.30 -9.29
CA TYR A 122 -2.07 0.30 -10.36
C TYR A 122 -1.16 1.10 -11.32
N ASP A 123 -1.18 0.78 -12.61
CA ASP A 123 -0.31 1.39 -13.64
C ASP A 123 -0.97 2.56 -14.40
N GLY A 124 -2.19 2.96 -14.00
CA GLY A 124 -3.01 3.95 -14.70
C GLY A 124 -4.07 3.33 -15.60
N THR A 125 -3.99 2.03 -15.88
CA THR A 125 -4.92 1.30 -16.74
C THR A 125 -5.47 0.04 -16.06
N LEU A 126 -4.59 -0.78 -15.47
CA LEU A 126 -4.87 -2.06 -14.86
C LEU A 126 -4.48 -2.06 -13.37
N TYR A 127 -5.28 -2.77 -12.59
CA TYR A 127 -4.93 -3.14 -11.22
C TYR A 127 -4.24 -4.50 -11.19
N GLU A 128 -3.39 -4.71 -10.19
CA GLU A 128 -2.94 -6.04 -9.78
C GLU A 128 -4.17 -6.91 -9.40
N ASP A 129 -4.19 -8.19 -9.81
CA ASP A 129 -5.30 -9.11 -9.49
C ASP A 129 -5.43 -9.41 -7.99
N GLY A 130 -4.30 -9.37 -7.28
CA GLY A 130 -4.19 -9.68 -5.86
C GLY A 130 -3.79 -8.48 -5.02
N TRP A 131 -3.66 -8.76 -3.73
CA TRP A 131 -3.00 -7.87 -2.79
C TRP A 131 -1.68 -8.51 -2.35
N SER A 132 -0.72 -7.68 -1.96
CA SER A 132 0.48 -8.13 -1.26
C SER A 132 0.10 -8.92 0.01
N PRO A 133 1.03 -9.74 0.54
CA PRO A 133 0.87 -10.32 1.86
C PRO A 133 0.60 -9.25 2.93
N TRP A 134 -0.12 -9.64 3.97
CA TRP A 134 -0.30 -8.81 5.15
C TRP A 134 1.03 -8.60 5.87
N THR A 135 1.29 -7.36 6.23
CA THR A 135 2.46 -6.97 7.02
C THR A 135 2.01 -6.31 8.32
N PRO A 136 2.41 -6.83 9.49
CA PRO A 136 2.05 -6.25 10.77
C PRO A 136 3.01 -5.12 11.16
N PHE A 137 2.46 -4.05 11.71
CA PHE A 137 3.22 -2.94 12.26
C PHE A 137 2.58 -2.42 13.54
N TYR A 138 3.39 -1.85 14.41
CA TYR A 138 2.98 -1.35 15.71
C TYR A 138 3.36 0.12 15.85
N VAL A 139 2.36 0.98 16.05
CA VAL A 139 2.59 2.42 16.21
C VAL A 139 2.80 2.71 17.70
N GLN A 140 4.00 3.19 18.04
CA GLN A 140 4.47 3.54 19.39
C GLN A 140 5.31 4.83 19.33
N PRO A 141 4.67 6.00 19.29
CA PRO A 141 5.36 7.28 19.17
C PRO A 141 6.11 7.69 20.43
#